data_AF-A0A3D3VZ35-F1
#
_entry.id   AF-A0A3D3VZ35-F1
#
_cell.length_a   1.000
_cell.length_b   1.000
_cell.length_c   1.000
_cell.angle_alpha   90.00
_cell.angle_beta   90.00
_cell.angle_gamma   90.00
#
_symmetry.space_group_name_H-M   'P 1'
#
loop_
_entity.id
_entity.type
_entity.pdbx_description
1 polymer ?
#
loop_
_entity_poly.entity_id
_entity_poly.type
_entity_poly.pdbx_seq_one_letter_code
_entity_poly.pdbx_strand_id
1 'polypeptide(L)'
;MKLQAHSERQSLYENILAGLLARSDFSIAELEESPKHPQITRRIVDQLLQEGLIHQLPSVETTPRFRWQNDPPQLDVNHWVSGLVSNCQIPSAPPQDRPRERLASLGPTRLKLSELLAILIRSGRPGESALQAGEKIAGQLHNRLEQLPELGLPELKQISMAVNEPAWCQIMAGIELGRRVHAAATFHQQDRPRLRSPDESMQYCLAHFNRLSWEARQEEVHLVTLDSKSHPIASHLVTVGTLRNNLVHPREVFRHAIRDAANSFIMVHNHPSGDPTPSEMDLQVTARIEESGEIVGITMLDHIVVAAGKAVSIMQFRENR
;
A
#
# COMPACT_ATOMS: atom_id res chain seq x y z
N MET A 1 3.93 32.76 3.06
CA MET A 1 2.51 33.06 3.36
C MET A 1 1.87 32.10 4.37
N LYS A 2 1.75 30.78 4.13
CA LYS A 2 1.04 29.87 5.08
C LYS A 2 1.69 29.73 6.47
N LEU A 3 3.02 29.74 6.55
CA LEU A 3 3.77 29.68 7.82
C LEU A 3 3.57 30.95 8.69
N GLN A 4 3.44 32.11 8.04
CA GLN A 4 3.27 33.39 8.72
C GLN A 4 1.88 33.51 9.36
N ALA A 5 0.83 33.12 8.62
CA ALA A 5 -0.53 33.05 9.15
C ALA A 5 -0.71 32.03 10.29
N HIS A 6 0.12 30.97 10.33
CA HIS A 6 0.12 29.98 11.41
C HIS A 6 0.73 30.56 12.69
N SER A 7 1.88 31.25 12.57
CA SER A 7 2.53 31.93 13.69
C SER A 7 1.61 33.00 14.30
N GLU A 8 0.94 33.80 13.46
CA GLU A 8 0.01 34.85 13.90
C GLU A 8 -1.19 34.27 14.67
N ARG A 9 -1.72 33.13 14.21
CA ARG A 9 -2.87 32.46 14.86
C ARG A 9 -2.49 31.80 16.18
N GLN A 10 -1.31 31.20 16.25
CA GLN A 10 -0.78 30.63 17.48
C GLN A 10 -0.60 31.71 18.55
N SER A 11 0.05 32.83 18.20
CA SER A 11 0.24 33.95 19.13
C SER A 11 -1.10 34.54 19.59
N LEU A 12 -2.12 34.59 18.72
CA LEU A 12 -3.45 35.03 19.11
C LEU A 12 -4.10 34.11 20.16
N TYR A 13 -3.96 32.79 20.02
CA TYR A 13 -4.52 31.81 20.97
C TYR A 13 -3.79 31.86 22.31
N GLU A 14 -2.47 31.96 22.29
CA GLU A 14 -1.63 32.14 23.48
C GLU A 14 -2.01 33.41 24.25
N ASN A 15 -2.21 34.54 23.55
CA ASN A 15 -2.60 35.80 24.18
C ASN A 15 -3.98 35.73 24.86
N ILE A 16 -4.97 35.11 24.20
CA ILE A 16 -6.31 34.94 24.78
C ILE A 16 -6.24 34.05 26.04
N LEU A 17 -5.50 32.94 25.98
CA LEU A 17 -5.35 32.02 27.12
C LEU A 17 -4.57 32.65 28.28
N ALA A 18 -3.52 33.44 28.01
CA ALA A 18 -2.83 34.21 29.04
C ALA A 18 -3.78 35.15 29.78
N GLY A 19 -4.68 35.83 29.05
CA GLY A 19 -5.72 36.66 29.65
C GLY A 19 -6.68 35.85 30.54
N LEU A 20 -7.07 34.65 30.11
CA LEU A 20 -7.95 33.76 30.87
C LEU A 20 -7.28 33.19 32.13
N LEU A 21 -6.00 32.83 32.05
CA LEU A 21 -5.22 32.23 33.15
C LEU A 21 -4.88 33.23 34.25
N ALA A 22 -4.86 34.52 33.95
CA ALA A 22 -4.62 35.58 34.92
C ALA A 22 -5.82 35.82 35.88
N ARG A 23 -6.92 35.09 35.73
CA ARG A 23 -8.18 35.29 36.44
C ARG A 23 -8.70 33.97 37.02
N SER A 24 -9.15 33.98 38.27
CA SER A 24 -9.80 32.84 38.93
C SER A 24 -11.19 32.54 38.35
N ASP A 25 -11.91 33.59 37.94
CA ASP A 25 -13.17 33.53 37.21
C ASP A 25 -13.28 34.72 36.24
N PHE A 26 -14.03 34.55 35.15
CA PHE A 26 -14.10 35.53 34.07
C PHE A 26 -15.44 35.48 33.31
N SER A 27 -15.79 36.61 32.70
CA SER A 27 -16.78 36.69 31.61
C SER A 27 -16.06 36.95 30.27
N ILE A 28 -16.61 36.44 29.17
CA ILE A 28 -16.05 36.66 27.82
C ILE A 28 -15.94 38.16 27.49
N ALA A 29 -16.81 39.00 28.04
CA ALA A 29 -16.81 40.44 27.82
C ALA A 29 -15.65 41.18 28.52
N GLU A 30 -15.00 40.57 29.51
CA GLU A 30 -13.93 41.18 30.32
C GLU A 30 -12.53 41.00 29.70
N LEU A 31 -12.43 40.27 28.58
CA LEU A 31 -11.17 39.98 27.91
C LEU A 31 -10.88 41.06 26.86
N GLU A 32 -9.73 41.73 26.96
CA GLU A 32 -9.34 42.81 26.02
C GLU A 32 -9.29 42.35 24.55
N GLU A 33 -8.99 41.07 24.32
CA GLU A 33 -8.94 40.46 22.99
C GLU A 33 -10.30 39.99 22.47
N SER A 34 -11.32 39.94 23.32
CA SER A 34 -12.67 39.49 22.96
C SER A 34 -13.39 40.43 21.99
N PRO A 35 -13.40 41.77 22.17
CA PRO A 35 -13.96 42.68 21.16
C PRO A 35 -13.26 42.64 19.81
N LYS A 36 -11.94 42.35 19.79
CA LYS A 36 -11.15 42.23 18.55
C LYS A 36 -11.38 40.90 17.83
N HIS A 37 -11.58 39.82 18.59
CA HIS A 37 -11.71 38.46 18.09
C HIS A 37 -12.82 37.65 18.81
N PRO A 38 -14.10 38.05 18.69
CA PRO A 38 -15.18 37.51 19.51
C PRO A 38 -15.48 36.04 19.22
N GLN A 39 -15.40 35.63 17.94
CA GLN A 39 -15.65 34.25 17.52
C GLN A 39 -14.57 33.28 18.02
N ILE A 40 -13.31 33.73 18.06
CA ILE A 40 -12.17 32.92 18.48
C ILE A 40 -12.19 32.73 19.99
N THR A 41 -12.42 33.81 20.73
CA THR A 41 -12.53 33.77 22.19
C THR A 41 -13.64 32.83 22.64
N ARG A 42 -14.82 32.91 22.01
CA ARG A 42 -15.95 32.01 22.31
C ARG A 42 -15.57 30.55 22.06
N ARG A 43 -14.94 30.25 20.91
CA ARG A 43 -14.50 28.90 20.56
C ARG A 43 -13.50 28.32 21.58
N ILE A 44 -12.57 29.14 22.09
CA ILE A 44 -11.62 28.71 23.12
C ILE A 44 -12.38 28.34 24.41
N VAL A 45 -13.32 29.19 24.85
CA VAL A 45 -14.13 28.93 26.04
C VAL A 45 -15.00 27.68 25.88
N ASP A 46 -15.64 27.49 24.72
CA ASP A 46 -16.45 26.30 24.43
C ASP A 46 -15.61 25.01 24.49
N GLN A 47 -14.38 25.04 23.96
CA GLN A 47 -13.46 23.91 24.02
C GLN A 47 -13.02 23.61 25.46
N LEU A 48 -12.69 24.64 26.25
CA LEU A 48 -12.33 24.48 27.66
C LEU A 48 -13.49 23.89 28.49
N LEU A 49 -14.74 24.27 28.19
CA LEU A 49 -15.94 23.68 28.79
C LEU A 49 -16.09 22.20 28.41
N GLN A 50 -15.92 21.87 27.13
CA GLN A 50 -16.03 20.51 26.64
C GLN A 50 -14.97 19.57 27.25
N GLU A 51 -13.76 20.08 27.48
CA GLU A 51 -12.66 19.35 28.11
C GLU A 51 -12.74 19.34 29.64
N GLY A 52 -13.74 20.00 30.24
CA GLY A 52 -13.96 20.03 31.68
C GLY A 52 -12.91 20.85 32.46
N LEU A 53 -12.17 21.72 31.77
CA LEU A 53 -11.14 22.57 32.37
C LEU A 53 -11.73 23.80 33.06
N ILE A 54 -12.91 24.24 32.60
CA ILE A 54 -13.70 25.30 33.21
C ILE A 54 -15.16 24.83 33.38
N HIS A 55 -15.88 25.45 34.30
CA HIS A 55 -17.32 25.28 34.46
C HIS A 55 -18.04 26.63 34.47
N GLN A 56 -19.28 26.64 34.00
CA GLN A 56 -20.11 27.84 34.04
C GLN A 56 -20.70 28.00 35.45
N LEU A 57 -20.60 29.21 36.01
CA LEU A 57 -21.19 29.54 37.31
C LEU A 57 -22.70 29.81 37.15
N PRO A 58 -23.53 29.45 38.13
CA PRO A 58 -24.91 29.89 38.19
C PRO A 58 -24.92 31.42 38.36
N SER A 59 -25.32 32.16 37.33
CA SER A 59 -25.38 33.62 37.35
C SER A 59 -26.81 34.11 37.19
N VAL A 60 -27.18 35.13 37.97
CA VAL A 60 -28.45 35.87 37.86
C VAL A 60 -28.29 37.05 36.87
N GLU A 61 -27.06 37.35 36.47
CA GLU A 61 -26.74 38.46 35.56
C GLU A 61 -26.89 38.06 34.08
N THR A 62 -27.03 39.07 33.22
CA THR A 62 -27.21 38.89 31.77
C THR A 62 -25.98 38.32 31.06
N THR A 63 -24.82 38.25 31.71
CA THR A 63 -23.58 37.72 31.13
C THR A 63 -23.11 36.44 31.84
N PRO A 64 -22.82 35.36 31.08
CA PRO A 64 -22.36 34.10 31.66
C PRO A 64 -20.94 34.24 32.21
N ARG A 65 -20.71 33.74 33.43
CA ARG A 65 -19.39 33.69 34.08
C ARG A 65 -18.88 32.25 34.12
N PHE A 66 -17.57 32.11 33.99
CA PHE A 66 -16.86 30.83 33.99
C PHE A 66 -15.76 30.83 35.06
N ARG A 67 -15.49 29.65 35.63
CA ARG A 67 -14.43 29.45 36.62
C ARG A 67 -13.61 28.22 36.25
N TRP A 68 -12.31 28.27 36.53
CA TRP A 68 -11.41 27.14 36.34
C TRP A 68 -11.73 25.99 37.30
N GLN A 69 -11.58 24.76 36.82
CA GLN A 69 -11.76 23.56 37.64
C GLN A 69 -10.71 23.48 38.76
N ASN A 70 -9.48 23.94 38.49
CA ASN A 70 -8.36 24.01 39.41
C ASN A 70 -7.91 25.47 39.56
N ASP A 71 -7.51 25.87 40.78
CA ASP A 71 -6.94 27.19 41.06
C ASP A 71 -5.62 27.01 41.87
N PRO A 72 -4.44 27.26 41.27
CA PRO A 72 -4.22 27.81 39.94
C PRO A 72 -4.58 26.81 38.82
N PRO A 73 -4.94 27.29 37.62
CA PRO A 73 -5.29 26.43 36.49
C PRO A 73 -4.08 25.59 36.05
N GLN A 74 -4.29 24.29 35.90
CA GLN A 74 -3.27 23.36 35.38
C GLN A 74 -3.49 23.16 33.88
N LEU A 75 -3.04 24.13 33.08
CA LEU A 75 -3.13 24.07 31.62
C LEU A 75 -1.76 24.32 31.00
N ASP A 76 -1.22 23.33 30.29
CA ASP A 76 -0.07 23.56 29.41
C ASP A 76 -0.55 24.29 28.15
N VAL A 77 -0.42 25.62 28.16
CA VAL A 77 -0.88 26.50 27.08
C VAL A 77 -0.25 26.12 25.75
N ASN A 78 1.05 25.84 25.72
CA ASN A 78 1.75 25.54 24.48
C ASN A 78 1.26 24.22 23.88
N HIS A 79 1.13 23.18 24.71
CA HIS A 79 0.61 21.90 24.28
C HIS A 79 -0.86 22.00 23.84
N TRP A 80 -1.67 22.74 24.58
CA TRP A 80 -3.11 22.89 24.30
C TRP A 80 -3.37 23.72 23.04
N VAL A 81 -2.67 24.84 22.86
CA VAL A 81 -2.71 25.66 21.64
C VAL A 81 -2.20 24.86 20.44
N SER A 82 -1.10 24.12 20.62
CA SER A 82 -0.61 23.20 19.59
C SER A 82 -1.70 22.18 19.20
N GLY A 83 -2.42 21.62 20.16
CA GLY A 83 -3.57 20.73 19.91
C GLY A 83 -4.70 21.40 19.13
N LEU A 84 -5.09 22.63 19.49
CA LEU A 84 -6.12 23.39 18.78
C LEU A 84 -5.75 23.74 17.34
N VAL A 85 -4.48 24.09 17.11
CA VAL A 85 -3.95 24.44 15.80
C VAL A 85 -3.71 23.17 14.96
N SER A 86 -3.30 22.07 15.59
CA SER A 86 -2.97 20.78 14.96
C SER A 86 -4.19 19.91 14.66
N ASN A 87 -5.25 19.92 15.48
CA ASN A 87 -6.43 19.07 15.31
C ASN A 87 -7.28 19.39 14.07
N CYS A 88 -6.93 20.44 13.32
CA CYS A 88 -7.64 20.79 12.09
C CYS A 88 -6.95 20.30 10.80
N GLN A 89 -5.69 19.82 10.83
CA GLN A 89 -4.97 19.44 9.60
C GLN A 89 -3.92 18.32 9.82
N ILE A 90 -4.08 17.18 9.13
CA ILE A 90 -3.14 16.03 9.03
C ILE A 90 -1.64 16.40 8.82
N PRO A 91 -1.23 17.50 8.15
CA PRO A 91 0.18 17.84 7.97
C PRO A 91 1.02 18.11 9.24
N SER A 92 0.50 17.99 10.48
CA SER A 92 1.28 18.16 11.72
C SER A 92 1.72 16.85 12.41
N ALA A 93 1.18 15.69 12.02
CA ALA A 93 1.70 14.41 12.52
C ALA A 93 3.15 14.20 12.05
N PRO A 94 4.04 13.56 12.83
CA PRO A 94 5.36 13.16 12.35
C PRO A 94 5.24 12.39 11.04
N PRO A 95 6.12 12.59 10.05
CA PRO A 95 6.02 11.92 8.75
C PRO A 95 5.83 10.41 8.86
N GLN A 96 6.47 9.76 9.84
CA GLN A 96 6.34 8.32 10.10
C GLN A 96 4.93 7.86 10.56
N ASP A 97 4.08 8.78 11.00
CA ASP A 97 2.75 8.50 11.52
C ASP A 97 1.64 8.87 10.52
N ARG A 98 2.02 9.45 9.36
CA ARG A 98 1.06 9.84 8.34
C ARG A 98 0.71 8.66 7.43
N PRO A 99 -0.58 8.46 7.07
CA PRO A 99 -1.01 7.31 6.30
C PRO A 99 -0.27 7.09 4.98
N ARG A 100 0.02 8.14 4.20
CA ARG A 100 0.66 7.98 2.88
C ARG A 100 2.14 7.60 2.99
N GLU A 101 2.83 8.24 3.91
CA GLU A 101 4.23 8.00 4.22
C GLU A 101 4.42 6.60 4.83
N ARG A 102 3.48 6.16 5.68
CA ARG A 102 3.40 4.78 6.18
C ARG A 102 3.14 3.78 5.06
N LEU A 103 2.23 4.08 4.13
CA LEU A 103 1.99 3.24 2.96
C LEU A 103 3.27 3.06 2.14
N ALA A 104 4.03 4.15 1.92
CA ALA A 104 5.26 4.14 1.16
C ALA A 104 6.41 3.39 1.86
N SER A 105 6.48 3.46 3.19
CA SER A 105 7.59 2.86 3.97
C SER A 105 7.32 1.44 4.46
N LEU A 106 6.09 1.14 4.88
CA LEU A 106 5.72 -0.14 5.51
C LEU A 106 4.89 -1.05 4.59
N GLY A 107 4.35 -0.50 3.50
CA GLY A 107 3.45 -1.20 2.59
C GLY A 107 2.01 -1.32 3.11
N PRO A 108 1.05 -1.68 2.23
CA PRO A 108 -0.39 -1.64 2.52
C PRO A 108 -0.83 -2.61 3.62
N THR A 109 -0.13 -3.73 3.80
CA THR A 109 -0.49 -4.78 4.78
C THR A 109 -0.28 -4.36 6.23
N ARG A 110 0.50 -3.30 6.48
CA ARG A 110 0.80 -2.78 7.81
C ARG A 110 -0.13 -1.62 8.22
N LEU A 111 -0.96 -1.12 7.31
CA LEU A 111 -1.89 -0.03 7.58
C LEU A 111 -3.18 -0.57 8.18
N LYS A 112 -3.75 0.21 9.10
CA LYS A 112 -5.12 0.01 9.58
C LYS A 112 -6.12 0.39 8.49
N LEU A 113 -7.33 -0.16 8.58
CA LEU A 113 -8.43 0.20 7.68
C LEU A 113 -8.71 1.72 7.68
N SER A 114 -8.67 2.36 8.86
CA SER A 114 -8.86 3.81 8.97
C SER A 114 -7.81 4.61 8.20
N GLU A 115 -6.57 4.14 8.15
CA GLU A 115 -5.48 4.78 7.39
C GLU A 115 -5.69 4.62 5.88
N LEU A 116 -6.10 3.43 5.42
CA LEU A 116 -6.44 3.19 4.02
C LEU A 116 -7.58 4.10 3.57
N LEU A 117 -8.64 4.21 4.38
CA LEU A 117 -9.76 5.10 4.11
C LEU A 117 -9.33 6.56 4.12
N ALA A 118 -8.48 6.98 5.07
CA ALA A 118 -7.97 8.35 5.13
C ALA A 118 -7.18 8.75 3.87
N ILE A 119 -6.40 7.82 3.29
CA ILE A 119 -5.66 8.06 2.05
C ILE A 119 -6.64 8.33 0.90
N LEU A 120 -7.70 7.52 0.78
CA LEU A 120 -8.72 7.65 -0.26
C LEU A 120 -9.54 8.93 -0.08
N ILE A 121 -9.94 9.26 1.15
CA ILE A 121 -10.68 10.49 1.48
C ILE A 121 -9.83 11.75 1.20
N ARG A 122 -8.50 11.64 1.29
CA ARG A 122 -7.47 12.64 0.93
C ARG A 122 -7.47 13.93 1.75
N SER A 123 -8.62 14.52 2.00
CA SER A 123 -8.77 15.81 2.69
C SER A 123 -9.93 15.75 3.67
N GLY A 124 -9.68 16.22 4.89
CA GLY A 124 -10.75 16.49 5.85
C GLY A 124 -11.44 17.82 5.57
N ARG A 125 -12.27 18.23 6.51
CA ARG A 125 -12.93 19.54 6.56
C ARG A 125 -12.60 20.23 7.89
N PRO A 126 -12.90 21.54 8.05
CA PRO A 126 -12.77 22.18 9.35
C PRO A 126 -13.51 21.38 10.44
N GLY A 127 -12.78 20.94 11.47
CA GLY A 127 -13.31 20.15 12.58
C GLY A 127 -13.36 18.63 12.39
N GLU A 128 -12.95 18.09 11.23
CA GLU A 128 -12.89 16.64 11.01
C GLU A 128 -11.82 16.28 9.96
N SER A 129 -10.74 15.64 10.40
CA SER A 129 -9.65 15.21 9.51
C SER A 129 -10.04 13.97 8.70
N ALA A 130 -9.32 13.71 7.59
CA ALA A 130 -9.52 12.47 6.82
C ALA A 130 -9.19 11.20 7.63
N LEU A 131 -8.28 11.29 8.61
CA LEU A 131 -7.98 10.17 9.51
C LEU A 131 -9.16 9.88 10.44
N GLN A 132 -9.72 10.93 11.07
CA GLN A 132 -10.91 10.82 11.91
C GLN A 132 -12.11 10.29 11.12
N ALA A 133 -12.28 10.73 9.87
CA ALA A 133 -13.29 10.20 8.96
C ALA A 133 -13.10 8.69 8.72
N GLY A 134 -11.86 8.27 8.43
CA GLY A 134 -11.51 6.86 8.28
C GLY A 134 -11.75 6.04 9.55
N GLU A 135 -11.46 6.60 10.73
CA GLU A 135 -11.72 5.97 12.03
C GLU A 135 -13.21 5.79 12.30
N LYS A 136 -14.04 6.80 12.02
CA LYS A 136 -15.50 6.70 12.15
C LYS A 136 -16.09 5.64 11.24
N ILE A 137 -15.67 5.60 9.97
CA ILE A 137 -16.15 4.61 9.00
C ILE A 137 -15.69 3.21 9.40
N ALA A 138 -14.41 3.03 9.74
CA ALA A 138 -13.89 1.74 10.21
C ALA A 138 -14.60 1.28 11.50
N GLY A 139 -14.86 2.21 12.42
CA GLY A 139 -15.62 1.97 13.65
C GLY A 139 -17.06 1.57 13.38
N GLN A 140 -17.73 2.16 12.38
CA GLN A 140 -19.09 1.77 12.02
C GLN A 140 -19.13 0.36 11.40
N LEU A 141 -18.19 0.06 10.50
CA LEU A 141 -18.14 -1.22 9.78
C LEU A 141 -17.65 -2.37 10.66
N HIS A 142 -16.81 -2.11 11.66
CA HIS A 142 -16.12 -3.13 12.46
C HIS A 142 -15.44 -4.18 11.54
N ASN A 143 -15.88 -5.45 11.62
CA ASN A 143 -15.37 -6.55 10.80
C ASN A 143 -16.19 -6.78 9.52
N ARG A 144 -17.17 -5.91 9.21
CA ARG A 144 -18.09 -6.06 8.08
C ARG A 144 -17.71 -5.16 6.91
N LEU A 145 -16.45 -5.26 6.46
CA LEU A 145 -15.93 -4.43 5.38
C LEU A 145 -16.66 -4.66 4.06
N GLU A 146 -17.24 -5.84 3.86
CA GLU A 146 -18.07 -6.22 2.72
C GLU A 146 -19.30 -5.33 2.52
N GLN A 147 -19.75 -4.60 3.56
CA GLN A 147 -20.88 -3.68 3.50
C GLN A 147 -20.50 -2.30 2.93
N LEU A 148 -19.22 -1.91 2.98
CA LEU A 148 -18.77 -0.60 2.52
C LEU A 148 -19.21 -0.25 1.09
N PRO A 149 -19.16 -1.16 0.09
CA PRO A 149 -19.59 -0.87 -1.28
C PRO A 149 -21.11 -0.63 -1.41
N GLU A 150 -21.91 -1.04 -0.43
CA GLU A 150 -23.37 -0.88 -0.41
C GLU A 150 -23.78 0.50 0.11
N LEU A 151 -22.86 1.22 0.76
CA LEU A 151 -23.12 2.54 1.33
C LEU A 151 -23.03 3.61 0.24
N GLY A 152 -24.18 4.22 -0.06
CA GLY A 152 -24.24 5.41 -0.89
C GLY A 152 -23.57 6.63 -0.23
N LEU A 153 -23.45 7.70 -1.02
CA LEU A 153 -22.91 8.97 -0.53
C LEU A 153 -23.70 9.55 0.65
N PRO A 154 -25.05 9.53 0.66
CA PRO A 154 -25.82 10.00 1.82
C PRO A 154 -25.52 9.23 3.11
N GLU A 155 -25.42 7.91 3.03
CA GLU A 155 -25.14 7.02 4.15
C GLU A 155 -23.74 7.27 4.73
N LEU A 156 -22.72 7.37 3.87
CA LEU A 156 -21.37 7.67 4.31
C LEU A 156 -21.24 9.08 4.90
N LYS A 157 -22.01 10.05 4.41
CA LYS A 157 -22.09 11.40 4.99
C LYS A 157 -22.74 11.43 6.37
N GLN A 158 -23.67 10.52 6.66
CA GLN A 158 -24.25 10.39 8.01
C GLN A 158 -23.19 9.91 9.01
N ILE A 159 -22.28 9.05 8.58
CA ILE A 159 -21.18 8.55 9.42
C ILE A 159 -20.10 9.63 9.60
N SER A 160 -19.67 10.24 8.50
CA SER A 160 -18.61 11.25 8.50
C SER A 160 -18.88 12.31 7.44
N MET A 161 -19.10 13.54 7.88
CA MET A 161 -19.39 14.66 7.00
C MET A 161 -18.17 15.09 6.15
N ALA A 162 -16.97 14.65 6.51
CA ALA A 162 -15.77 14.82 5.68
C ALA A 162 -15.81 13.99 4.37
N VAL A 163 -16.71 13.00 4.24
CA VAL A 163 -16.89 12.25 2.99
C VAL A 163 -17.72 13.07 2.01
N ASN A 164 -17.03 13.81 1.14
CA ASN A 164 -17.65 14.48 0.01
C ASN A 164 -17.73 13.55 -1.21
N GLU A 165 -18.37 14.02 -2.28
CA GLU A 165 -18.53 13.24 -3.52
C GLU A 165 -17.20 12.75 -4.11
N PRO A 166 -16.13 13.58 -4.22
CA PRO A 166 -14.81 13.09 -4.62
C PRO A 166 -14.28 11.95 -3.74
N ALA A 167 -14.34 12.09 -2.42
CA ALA A 167 -13.89 11.06 -1.49
C ALA A 167 -14.67 9.75 -1.65
N TRP A 168 -15.99 9.84 -1.84
CA TRP A 168 -16.85 8.69 -2.11
C TRP A 168 -16.47 7.99 -3.43
N CYS A 169 -16.30 8.75 -4.51
CA CYS A 169 -15.86 8.22 -5.81
C CYS A 169 -14.51 7.50 -5.68
N GLN A 170 -13.56 8.06 -4.91
CA GLN A 170 -12.26 7.46 -4.67
C GLN A 170 -12.35 6.14 -3.89
N ILE A 171 -13.21 6.07 -2.88
CA ILE A 171 -13.48 4.84 -2.12
C ILE A 171 -14.04 3.76 -3.05
N MET A 172 -15.08 4.08 -3.82
CA MET A 172 -15.74 3.12 -4.71
C MET A 172 -14.83 2.66 -5.85
N ALA A 173 -14.05 3.58 -6.43
CA ALA A 173 -13.05 3.24 -7.44
C ALA A 173 -11.97 2.31 -6.89
N GLY A 174 -11.49 2.55 -5.65
CA GLY A 174 -10.52 1.69 -4.99
C GLY A 174 -11.03 0.27 -4.77
N ILE A 175 -12.28 0.13 -4.31
CA ILE A 175 -12.95 -1.15 -4.10
C ILE A 175 -13.10 -1.92 -5.42
N GLU A 176 -13.63 -1.27 -6.46
CA GLU A 176 -13.85 -1.90 -7.76
C GLU A 176 -12.52 -2.29 -8.44
N LEU A 177 -11.49 -1.44 -8.34
CA LEU A 177 -10.16 -1.79 -8.82
C LEU A 177 -9.62 -3.02 -8.09
N GLY A 178 -9.75 -3.07 -6.75
CA GLY A 178 -9.38 -4.24 -5.96
C GLY A 178 -10.11 -5.51 -6.40
N ARG A 179 -11.42 -5.42 -6.65
CA ARG A 179 -12.24 -6.52 -7.17
C ARG A 179 -11.75 -7.01 -8.53
N ARG A 180 -11.43 -6.10 -9.47
CA ARG A 180 -10.90 -6.45 -10.79
C ARG A 180 -9.52 -7.06 -10.74
N VAL A 181 -8.63 -6.55 -9.89
CA VAL A 181 -7.30 -7.13 -9.66
C VAL A 181 -7.42 -8.55 -9.11
N HIS A 182 -8.31 -8.76 -8.13
CA HIS A 182 -8.57 -10.09 -7.59
C HIS A 182 -9.16 -11.03 -8.64
N ALA A 183 -10.17 -10.57 -9.40
CA ALA A 183 -10.77 -11.36 -10.47
C ALA A 183 -9.74 -11.74 -11.53
N ALA A 184 -8.91 -10.80 -12.00
CA ALA A 184 -7.86 -11.08 -12.97
C ALA A 184 -6.84 -12.10 -12.43
N ALA A 185 -6.42 -11.97 -11.17
CA ALA A 185 -5.53 -12.92 -10.53
C ALA A 185 -6.12 -14.35 -10.49
N THR A 186 -7.43 -14.46 -10.19
CA THR A 186 -8.14 -15.75 -10.09
C THR A 186 -8.44 -16.36 -11.48
N PHE A 187 -8.90 -15.56 -12.45
CA PHE A 187 -9.12 -16.00 -13.83
C PHE A 187 -7.83 -16.56 -14.44
N HIS A 188 -6.72 -15.85 -14.27
CA HIS A 188 -5.42 -16.34 -14.73
C HIS A 188 -4.97 -17.62 -14.02
N GLN A 189 -5.46 -17.96 -12.83
CA GLN A 189 -5.12 -19.24 -12.17
C GLN A 189 -5.90 -20.43 -12.70
N GLN A 190 -7.14 -20.25 -13.18
CA GLN A 190 -7.99 -21.36 -13.63
C GLN A 190 -7.65 -21.85 -15.05
N ASP A 191 -7.18 -20.97 -15.93
CA ASP A 191 -6.81 -21.29 -17.32
C ASP A 191 -5.32 -21.58 -17.53
N ARG A 192 -4.51 -21.62 -16.46
CA ARG A 192 -3.10 -21.99 -16.59
C ARG A 192 -2.98 -23.47 -16.94
N PRO A 193 -2.22 -23.85 -17.99
CA PRO A 193 -1.92 -25.25 -18.23
C PRO A 193 -1.14 -25.82 -17.06
N ARG A 194 -1.32 -27.11 -16.78
CA ARG A 194 -0.46 -27.86 -15.89
C ARG A 194 0.65 -28.47 -16.72
N LEU A 195 1.90 -28.26 -16.31
CA LEU A 195 3.08 -28.77 -16.99
C LEU A 195 3.59 -29.98 -16.20
N ARG A 196 3.04 -31.16 -16.48
CA ARG A 196 3.32 -32.42 -15.78
C ARG A 196 4.05 -33.43 -16.66
N SER A 197 4.08 -33.21 -17.96
CA SER A 197 4.88 -33.99 -18.89
C SER A 197 5.83 -33.11 -19.71
N PRO A 198 6.89 -33.70 -20.29
CA PRO A 198 7.72 -33.01 -21.26
C PRO A 198 6.92 -32.51 -22.46
N ASP A 199 5.91 -33.26 -22.94
CA ASP A 199 5.07 -32.84 -24.08
C ASP A 199 4.26 -31.58 -23.76
N GLU A 200 3.65 -31.51 -22.57
CA GLU A 200 2.94 -30.32 -22.09
C GLU A 200 3.91 -29.13 -21.96
N SER A 201 5.10 -29.38 -21.43
CA SER A 201 6.16 -28.37 -21.25
C SER A 201 6.64 -27.83 -22.60
N MET A 202 6.95 -28.71 -23.57
CA MET A 202 7.34 -28.35 -24.93
C MET A 202 6.25 -27.56 -25.65
N GLN A 203 4.99 -28.01 -25.57
CA GLN A 203 3.87 -27.31 -26.20
C GLN A 203 3.68 -25.92 -25.61
N TYR A 204 3.73 -25.80 -24.28
CA TYR A 204 3.69 -24.51 -23.60
C TYR A 204 4.84 -23.61 -24.03
N CYS A 205 6.07 -24.12 -24.02
CA CYS A 205 7.26 -23.36 -24.39
C CYS A 205 7.22 -22.90 -25.86
N LEU A 206 6.75 -23.73 -26.79
CA LEU A 206 6.55 -23.34 -28.18
C LEU A 206 5.56 -22.18 -28.34
N ALA A 207 4.41 -22.28 -27.67
CA ALA A 207 3.41 -21.23 -27.73
C ALA A 207 3.89 -19.94 -27.05
N HIS A 208 4.47 -20.07 -25.85
CA HIS A 208 4.87 -18.93 -25.02
C HIS A 208 6.13 -18.23 -25.53
N PHE A 209 7.08 -18.98 -26.09
CA PHE A 209 8.35 -18.47 -26.61
C PHE A 209 8.42 -18.52 -28.14
N ASN A 210 7.28 -18.47 -28.84
CA ASN A 210 7.20 -18.54 -30.30
C ASN A 210 8.15 -17.53 -30.98
N ARG A 211 8.20 -16.29 -30.47
CA ARG A 211 9.13 -15.26 -30.96
C ARG A 211 10.59 -15.70 -30.87
N LEU A 212 11.00 -16.34 -29.77
CA LEU A 212 12.38 -16.83 -29.61
C LEU A 212 12.70 -17.94 -30.60
N SER A 213 11.73 -18.81 -30.86
CA SER A 213 11.91 -19.93 -31.78
C SER A 213 12.15 -19.48 -33.23
N TRP A 214 11.55 -18.38 -33.66
CA TRP A 214 11.59 -17.92 -35.06
C TRP A 214 12.48 -16.70 -35.33
N GLU A 215 12.58 -15.77 -34.38
CA GLU A 215 13.10 -14.43 -34.64
C GLU A 215 14.38 -14.10 -33.86
N ALA A 216 14.68 -14.84 -32.78
CA ALA A 216 15.83 -14.53 -31.94
C ALA A 216 17.15 -14.81 -32.68
N ARG A 217 17.96 -13.77 -32.80
CA ARG A 217 19.27 -13.81 -33.47
C ARG A 217 20.42 -14.15 -32.52
N GLN A 218 20.15 -14.12 -31.23
CA GLN A 218 21.06 -14.49 -30.15
C GLN A 218 20.40 -15.59 -29.34
N GLU A 219 21.22 -16.40 -28.70
CA GLU A 219 20.77 -17.38 -27.73
C GLU A 219 20.30 -16.66 -26.47
N GLU A 220 19.07 -16.90 -26.07
CA GLU A 220 18.49 -16.39 -24.84
C GLU A 220 18.11 -17.58 -23.95
N VAL A 221 18.41 -17.47 -22.67
CA VAL A 221 18.01 -18.46 -21.66
C VAL A 221 16.93 -17.83 -20.79
N HIS A 222 15.82 -18.52 -20.67
CA HIS A 222 14.64 -18.14 -19.93
C HIS A 222 14.31 -19.17 -18.86
N LEU A 223 13.57 -18.71 -17.86
CA LEU A 223 13.09 -19.52 -16.74
C LEU A 223 11.58 -19.38 -16.64
N VAL A 224 10.85 -20.50 -16.62
CA VAL A 224 9.43 -20.55 -16.28
C VAL A 224 9.30 -21.09 -14.86
N THR A 225 8.89 -20.23 -13.92
CA THR A 225 8.67 -20.63 -12.51
C THR A 225 7.31 -21.29 -12.36
N LEU A 226 7.21 -22.32 -11.52
CA LEU A 226 6.00 -23.13 -11.36
C LEU A 226 5.54 -23.18 -9.90
N ASP A 227 4.21 -23.20 -9.71
CA ASP A 227 3.59 -23.42 -8.40
C ASP A 227 3.63 -24.91 -7.99
N SER A 228 3.17 -25.22 -6.77
CA SER A 228 3.14 -26.59 -6.25
C SER A 228 2.17 -27.53 -6.98
N LYS A 229 1.37 -27.03 -7.93
CA LYS A 229 0.47 -27.80 -8.79
C LYS A 229 0.97 -27.85 -10.24
N SER A 230 2.20 -27.38 -10.49
CA SER A 230 2.86 -27.27 -11.80
C SER A 230 2.20 -26.30 -12.76
N HIS A 231 1.58 -25.22 -12.27
CA HIS A 231 1.14 -24.13 -13.14
C HIS A 231 2.23 -23.06 -13.27
N PRO A 232 2.44 -22.47 -14.46
CA PRO A 232 3.32 -21.33 -14.65
C PRO A 232 2.96 -20.15 -13.74
N ILE A 233 3.91 -19.64 -12.97
CA ILE A 233 3.81 -18.41 -12.18
C ILE A 233 4.22 -17.22 -13.03
N ALA A 234 5.44 -17.24 -13.57
CA ALA A 234 6.00 -16.21 -14.44
C ALA A 234 7.15 -16.75 -15.31
N SER A 235 7.53 -15.97 -16.33
CA SER A 235 8.68 -16.24 -17.20
C SER A 235 9.72 -15.13 -17.06
N HIS A 236 11.00 -15.48 -16.95
CA HIS A 236 12.10 -14.54 -16.76
C HIS A 236 13.20 -14.78 -17.77
N LEU A 237 13.72 -13.71 -18.36
CA LEU A 237 14.98 -13.75 -19.08
C LEU A 237 16.12 -13.85 -18.06
N VAL A 238 16.89 -14.94 -18.12
CA VAL A 238 18.06 -15.17 -17.27
C VAL A 238 19.28 -14.53 -17.93
N THR A 239 19.58 -14.92 -19.17
CA THR A 239 20.74 -14.41 -19.91
C THR A 239 20.46 -14.24 -21.39
N VAL A 240 21.15 -13.28 -22.01
CA VAL A 240 21.25 -13.14 -23.47
C VAL A 240 22.71 -13.36 -23.83
N GLY A 241 22.96 -14.30 -24.73
CA GLY A 241 24.30 -14.75 -25.05
C GLY A 241 25.14 -13.79 -25.87
N THR A 242 26.44 -13.78 -25.56
CA THR A 242 27.52 -13.51 -26.51
C THR A 242 28.44 -14.73 -26.56
N LEU A 243 29.03 -14.98 -27.73
CA LEU A 243 29.63 -16.24 -28.24
C LEU A 243 30.64 -17.04 -27.38
N ARG A 244 30.94 -16.73 -26.10
CA ARG A 244 32.00 -17.42 -25.33
C ARG A 244 31.72 -17.57 -23.83
N ASN A 245 31.65 -18.84 -23.41
CA ASN A 245 31.77 -19.43 -22.06
C ASN A 245 30.87 -18.94 -20.92
N ASN A 246 30.07 -19.89 -20.42
CA ASN A 246 29.37 -19.92 -19.13
C ASN A 246 28.15 -19.00 -19.04
N LEU A 247 27.23 -19.16 -20.01
CA LEU A 247 26.02 -18.36 -20.14
C LEU A 247 25.09 -18.43 -18.92
N VAL A 248 25.04 -19.53 -18.18
CA VAL A 248 24.02 -19.71 -17.13
C VAL A 248 24.64 -20.08 -15.79
N HIS A 249 24.68 -19.12 -14.86
CA HIS A 249 25.14 -19.36 -13.50
C HIS A 249 23.94 -19.71 -12.59
N PRO A 250 24.02 -20.75 -11.73
CA PRO A 250 22.91 -21.14 -10.84
C PRO A 250 22.30 -19.98 -10.06
N ARG A 251 23.14 -19.09 -9.50
CA ARG A 251 22.69 -17.88 -8.80
C ARG A 251 21.69 -17.04 -9.60
N GLU A 252 21.92 -16.85 -10.90
CA GLU A 252 21.04 -16.02 -11.74
C GLU A 252 19.70 -16.73 -12.02
N VAL A 253 19.71 -18.06 -12.14
CA VAL A 253 18.51 -18.89 -12.25
C VAL A 253 17.70 -18.86 -10.94
N PHE A 254 18.33 -19.23 -9.83
CA PHE A 254 17.63 -19.39 -8.55
C PHE A 254 17.16 -18.07 -7.95
N ARG A 255 17.75 -16.91 -8.27
CA ARG A 255 17.20 -15.62 -7.80
C ARG A 255 15.74 -15.43 -8.23
N HIS A 256 15.40 -15.85 -9.45
CA HIS A 256 14.06 -15.71 -10.01
C HIS A 256 13.11 -16.73 -9.39
N ALA A 257 13.55 -18.00 -9.31
CA ALA A 257 12.76 -19.05 -8.67
C ALA A 257 12.44 -18.73 -7.20
N ILE A 258 13.42 -18.25 -6.44
CA ILE A 258 13.23 -17.88 -5.02
C ILE A 258 12.29 -16.67 -4.89
N ARG A 259 12.48 -15.62 -5.71
CA ARG A 259 11.64 -14.41 -5.66
C ARG A 259 10.17 -14.72 -5.92
N ASP A 260 9.91 -15.64 -6.84
CA ASP A 260 8.56 -16.04 -7.22
C ASP A 260 7.94 -17.08 -6.27
N ALA A 261 8.67 -17.50 -5.22
CA ALA A 261 8.30 -18.60 -4.33
C ALA A 261 7.94 -19.89 -5.10
N ALA A 262 8.74 -20.20 -6.13
CA ALA A 262 8.51 -21.33 -7.01
C ALA A 262 8.74 -22.66 -6.29
N ASN A 263 7.86 -23.63 -6.54
CA ASN A 263 8.06 -25.01 -6.11
C ASN A 263 9.07 -25.73 -7.02
N SER A 264 9.00 -25.42 -8.31
CA SER A 264 9.87 -25.98 -9.35
C SER A 264 9.95 -25.02 -10.54
N PHE A 265 10.76 -25.33 -11.54
CA PHE A 265 10.86 -24.51 -12.75
C PHE A 265 11.18 -25.34 -14.00
N ILE A 266 10.97 -24.74 -15.17
CA ILE A 266 11.45 -25.22 -16.46
C ILE A 266 12.45 -24.20 -16.99
N MET A 267 13.63 -24.66 -17.40
CA MET A 267 14.59 -23.82 -18.11
C MET A 267 14.30 -23.90 -19.61
N VAL A 268 14.47 -22.81 -20.34
CA VAL A 268 14.23 -22.76 -21.78
C VAL A 268 15.35 -21.99 -22.45
N HIS A 269 15.90 -22.49 -23.55
CA HIS A 269 16.77 -21.68 -24.39
C HIS A 269 16.46 -21.88 -25.87
N ASN A 270 16.84 -20.90 -26.69
CA ASN A 270 16.66 -21.00 -28.14
C ASN A 270 17.98 -21.28 -28.85
N HIS A 271 17.91 -22.02 -29.96
CA HIS A 271 19.02 -22.15 -30.90
C HIS A 271 18.76 -21.30 -32.16
N PRO A 272 19.47 -20.17 -32.34
CA PRO A 272 19.33 -19.34 -33.56
C PRO A 272 19.70 -20.08 -34.85
N SER A 273 20.40 -21.21 -34.77
CA SER A 273 20.72 -22.08 -35.90
C SER A 273 19.48 -22.74 -36.52
N GLY A 274 18.37 -22.81 -35.79
CA GLY A 274 17.14 -23.49 -36.20
C GLY A 274 17.10 -25.00 -35.88
N ASP A 275 18.18 -25.57 -35.34
CA ASP A 275 18.23 -26.97 -34.90
C ASP A 275 18.07 -27.05 -33.37
N PRO A 276 16.98 -27.66 -32.84
CA PRO A 276 16.75 -27.75 -31.41
C PRO A 276 17.54 -28.89 -30.72
N THR A 277 18.44 -29.56 -31.44
CA THR A 277 19.27 -30.64 -30.86
C THR A 277 20.19 -30.09 -29.76
N PRO A 278 20.12 -30.60 -28.51
CA PRO A 278 20.96 -30.13 -27.42
C PRO A 278 22.45 -30.37 -27.68
N SER A 279 23.28 -29.37 -27.40
CA SER A 279 24.73 -29.47 -27.41
C SER A 279 25.28 -30.10 -26.13
N GLU A 280 26.55 -30.52 -26.16
CA GLU A 280 27.23 -31.03 -24.96
C GLU A 280 27.32 -29.98 -23.85
N MET A 281 27.40 -28.69 -24.22
CA MET A 281 27.40 -27.59 -23.25
C MET A 281 26.04 -27.46 -22.55
N ASP A 282 24.94 -27.64 -23.30
CA ASP A 282 23.59 -27.59 -22.74
C ASP A 282 23.39 -28.70 -21.73
N LEU A 283 23.87 -29.92 -22.04
CA LEU A 283 23.82 -31.06 -21.12
C LEU A 283 24.60 -30.78 -19.83
N GLN A 284 25.79 -30.18 -19.92
CA GLN A 284 26.59 -29.82 -18.74
C GLN A 284 25.93 -28.73 -17.89
N VAL A 285 25.38 -27.70 -18.53
CA VAL A 285 24.63 -26.63 -17.82
C VAL A 285 23.40 -27.22 -17.13
N THR A 286 22.65 -28.08 -17.83
CA THR A 286 21.47 -28.77 -17.30
C THR A 286 21.82 -29.51 -16.02
N ALA A 287 22.83 -30.39 -16.06
CA ALA A 287 23.25 -31.18 -14.90
C ALA A 287 23.69 -30.31 -13.71
N ARG A 288 24.41 -29.22 -13.97
CA ARG A 288 24.85 -28.30 -12.92
C ARG A 288 23.69 -27.56 -12.25
N ILE A 289 22.66 -27.20 -13.01
CA ILE A 289 21.45 -26.55 -12.50
C ILE A 289 20.59 -27.55 -11.73
N GLU A 290 20.49 -28.81 -12.19
CA GLU A 290 19.82 -29.90 -11.47
C GLU A 290 20.41 -30.09 -10.07
N GLU A 291 21.74 -30.29 -9.98
CA GLU A 291 22.44 -30.46 -8.69
C GLU A 291 22.23 -29.26 -7.76
N SER A 292 22.30 -28.05 -8.32
CA SER A 292 22.04 -26.82 -7.55
C SER A 292 20.59 -26.75 -7.05
N GLY A 293 19.63 -27.23 -7.84
CA GLY A 293 18.21 -27.25 -7.49
C GLY A 293 17.90 -28.21 -6.36
N GLU A 294 18.57 -29.36 -6.31
CA GLU A 294 18.49 -30.30 -5.19
C GLU A 294 18.97 -29.66 -3.87
N ILE A 295 20.07 -28.91 -3.92
CA ILE A 295 20.62 -28.20 -2.74
C ILE A 295 19.70 -27.07 -2.27
N VAL A 296 19.15 -26.28 -3.21
CA VAL A 296 18.28 -25.14 -2.88
C VAL A 296 16.88 -25.60 -2.47
N GLY A 297 16.46 -26.81 -2.86
CA GLY A 297 15.12 -27.33 -2.64
C GLY A 297 14.09 -26.81 -3.65
N ILE A 298 14.54 -26.44 -4.86
CA ILE A 298 13.67 -26.00 -5.97
C ILE A 298 14.10 -26.80 -7.21
N THR A 299 13.29 -27.77 -7.59
CA THR A 299 13.63 -28.74 -8.65
C THR A 299 13.44 -28.16 -10.05
N MET A 300 14.38 -28.41 -10.95
CA MET A 300 14.19 -28.21 -12.39
C MET A 300 13.41 -29.41 -12.95
N LEU A 301 12.19 -29.17 -13.46
CA LEU A 301 11.38 -30.24 -14.05
C LEU A 301 11.86 -30.65 -15.43
N ASP A 302 12.30 -29.67 -16.22
CA ASP A 302 12.81 -29.91 -17.57
C ASP A 302 13.70 -28.75 -18.04
N HIS A 303 14.45 -29.00 -19.10
CA HIS A 303 15.19 -28.01 -19.86
C HIS A 303 14.82 -28.15 -21.34
N ILE A 304 14.09 -27.16 -21.86
CA ILE A 304 13.52 -27.18 -23.22
C ILE A 304 14.36 -26.33 -24.18
N VAL A 305 14.78 -26.93 -25.29
CA VAL A 305 15.40 -26.22 -26.41
C VAL A 305 14.33 -25.86 -27.42
N VAL A 306 14.22 -24.60 -27.84
CA VAL A 306 13.28 -24.16 -28.90
C VAL A 306 14.02 -23.65 -30.13
N ALA A 307 13.61 -24.09 -31.32
CA ALA A 307 14.20 -23.62 -32.58
C ALA A 307 13.28 -23.88 -33.77
N ALA A 308 13.08 -22.87 -34.63
CA ALA A 308 12.33 -22.96 -35.89
C ALA A 308 10.96 -23.67 -35.77
N GLY A 309 10.18 -23.33 -34.74
CA GLY A 309 8.86 -23.90 -34.46
C GLY A 309 8.87 -25.30 -33.84
N LYS A 310 10.04 -25.81 -33.46
CA LYS A 310 10.23 -27.11 -32.81
C LYS A 310 10.76 -26.93 -31.39
N ALA A 311 10.47 -27.89 -30.54
CA ALA A 311 10.99 -27.97 -29.19
C ALA A 311 11.53 -29.38 -28.92
N VAL A 312 12.57 -29.46 -28.09
CA VAL A 312 13.15 -30.71 -27.59
C VAL A 312 13.32 -30.59 -26.08
N SER A 313 12.83 -31.59 -25.35
CA SER A 313 13.13 -31.78 -23.92
C SER A 313 14.50 -32.44 -23.78
N ILE A 314 15.41 -31.82 -23.03
CA ILE A 314 16.70 -32.41 -22.71
C ILE A 314 16.55 -33.64 -21.82
N MET A 315 15.54 -33.66 -20.93
CA MET A 315 15.26 -34.83 -20.09
C MET A 315 14.90 -36.04 -20.96
N GLN A 316 13.92 -35.91 -21.87
CA GLN A 316 13.57 -36.98 -22.79
C GLN A 316 14.72 -37.33 -23.75
N PHE A 317 15.51 -36.34 -24.17
CA PHE A 317 16.65 -36.59 -25.06
C PHE A 317 17.72 -37.46 -24.39
N ARG A 318 17.97 -37.27 -23.08
CA ARG A 318 18.90 -38.09 -22.28
C ARG A 318 18.40 -39.52 -22.09
N GLU A 319 17.09 -39.73 -21.92
CA GLU A 319 16.49 -41.06 -21.72
C GLU A 319 16.53 -41.95 -22.99
N ASN A 320 16.54 -41.33 -24.17
CA ASN A 320 16.51 -42.04 -25.46
C ASN A 320 17.91 -42.34 -26.04
N ARG A 321 18.98 -42.11 -25.29
CA ARG A 321 20.38 -42.40 -25.66
C ARG A 321 20.92 -43.60 -24.90
#